data_AF-A0A9J6BJ95-F1
#
_entry.id   AF-A0A9J6BJ95-F1
#
_cell.length_a   1.000
_cell.length_b   1.000
_cell.length_c   1.000
_cell.angle_alpha   90.00
_cell.angle_beta   90.00
_cell.angle_gamma   90.00
#
_symmetry.space_group_name_H-M   'P 1'
#
loop_
_entity.id
_entity.type
_entity.pdbx_description
1 polymer ?
#
loop_
_entity_poly.entity_id
_entity_poly.type
_entity_poly.pdbx_seq_one_letter_code
_entity_poly.pdbx_strand_id
1 'polypeptide(L)'
;MLLFFKIVSSVAEEKEEKNFNEQATDRIDDKILTMPSAIVAAQQSNQLQHQGDDINQECGIRDVWRHNLEEEFVLIRKIVTKYCYVAMDTEFPGVVARPIGEFRSTSDYQYQLLRCNVDLLKIIQLGLTFMDEDGNTAPEFSTFQFNFKFSLTDDMYAQDSIDLLQNSGIQFKKHEEDGIDPIEFAELLMTSGIVLMDNIKWLSFHSGYDFGYLLKVLTDQNLPSDESEFFELLRIYFPTIYDVKYLMKSCKNLKGGLQEVAEQLDIRRIGPQHQAGSDSLLTGMAFFKMREMFFEDNIDNDKYSGHLFGLSFNQNDRVVSAE
;
A
#
# COMPACT_ATOMS: atom_id res chain seq x y z
N MET A 1 -14.42 -28.73 20.09
CA MET A 1 -13.15 -28.97 20.81
C MET A 1 -12.11 -28.06 20.19
N LEU A 2 -11.84 -26.94 20.88
CA LEU A 2 -10.78 -25.90 20.74
C LEU A 2 -10.06 -25.77 19.38
N LEU A 3 -10.00 -24.62 18.71
CA LEU A 3 -9.48 -23.34 19.22
C LEU A 3 -9.86 -22.20 18.24
N PHE A 4 -10.80 -21.35 18.62
CA PHE A 4 -11.11 -20.03 18.03
C PHE A 4 -11.46 -19.10 19.20
N PHE A 5 -11.14 -17.81 19.10
CA PHE A 5 -11.34 -16.69 20.05
C PHE A 5 -10.15 -16.27 20.94
N LYS A 6 -9.56 -15.13 20.56
CA LYS A 6 -9.07 -14.00 21.37
C LYS A 6 -8.88 -12.89 20.32
N ILE A 7 -9.50 -11.72 20.36
CA ILE A 7 -9.46 -10.68 21.41
C ILE A 7 -10.73 -9.83 21.26
N VAL A 8 -11.60 -9.77 22.29
CA VAL A 8 -12.30 -8.56 22.78
C VAL A 8 -12.85 -8.88 24.19
N SER A 9 -12.58 -7.96 25.12
CA SER A 9 -13.19 -7.74 26.46
C SER A 9 -12.77 -8.61 27.65
N SER A 10 -12.05 -7.98 28.60
CA SER A 10 -12.39 -8.08 30.02
C SER A 10 -12.40 -6.67 30.62
N VAL A 11 -13.47 -6.41 31.38
CA VAL A 11 -13.89 -5.15 31.98
C VAL A 11 -13.49 -5.11 33.46
N ALA A 12 -13.02 -3.92 33.87
CA ALA A 12 -13.15 -3.20 35.15
C ALA A 12 -12.66 -3.74 36.52
N GLU A 13 -12.42 -2.72 37.37
CA GLU A 13 -12.21 -2.64 38.84
C GLU A 13 -10.73 -2.76 39.28
N GLU A 14 -10.09 -1.81 39.98
CA GLU A 14 -10.53 -0.71 40.85
C GLU A 14 -9.59 0.52 40.71
N LYS A 15 -10.12 1.75 40.80
CA LYS A 15 -9.32 2.94 41.13
C LYS A 15 -9.95 3.70 42.29
N GLU A 16 -9.20 3.65 43.39
CA GLU A 16 -9.02 4.56 44.51
C GLU A 16 -9.94 5.80 44.63
N GLU A 17 -10.54 5.89 45.83
CA GLU A 17 -11.11 7.08 46.43
C GLU A 17 -10.11 8.24 46.47
N LYS A 18 -10.54 9.41 45.97
CA LYS A 18 -9.91 10.70 46.28
C LYS A 18 -10.48 11.23 47.60
N ASN A 19 -9.61 11.43 48.58
CA ASN A 19 -9.76 12.43 49.63
C ASN A 19 -8.41 13.12 49.81
N PHE A 20 -8.31 14.41 49.49
CA PHE A 20 -7.68 15.40 50.36
C PHE A 20 -7.95 16.83 49.86
N ASN A 21 -7.93 17.72 50.84
CA ASN A 21 -8.58 19.01 50.98
C ASN A 21 -7.69 20.19 50.54
N GLU A 22 -8.35 21.33 50.39
CA GLU A 22 -7.90 22.69 50.76
C GLU A 22 -6.97 23.56 49.87
N GLN A 23 -7.61 24.65 49.41
CA GLN A 23 -7.29 26.08 49.63
C GLN A 23 -6.10 26.76 48.93
N ALA A 24 -6.51 27.71 48.07
CA ALA A 24 -6.09 29.11 47.98
C ALA A 24 -4.61 29.46 47.68
N THR A 25 -4.39 30.22 46.60
CA THR A 25 -3.87 31.60 46.69
C THR A 25 -3.90 32.33 45.33
N ASP A 26 -4.47 33.53 45.39
CA ASP A 26 -4.12 34.79 44.74
C ASP A 26 -4.05 35.02 43.21
N ARG A 27 -4.68 36.17 42.90
CA ARG A 27 -4.78 36.91 41.64
C ARG A 27 -3.42 37.38 41.13
N ILE A 28 -3.21 37.35 39.82
CA ILE A 28 -2.63 38.45 39.04
C ILE A 28 -3.30 38.48 37.67
N ASP A 29 -3.90 39.63 37.34
CA ASP A 29 -4.39 39.98 36.01
C ASP A 29 -3.24 40.00 34.99
N ASP A 30 -3.41 39.37 33.83
CA ASP A 30 -2.84 39.91 32.60
C ASP A 30 -3.67 39.57 31.36
N LYS A 31 -4.03 40.64 30.65
CA LYS A 31 -4.79 40.65 29.42
C LYS A 31 -3.98 39.98 28.31
N ILE A 32 -4.39 38.80 27.88
CA ILE A 32 -4.06 38.30 26.54
C ILE A 32 -5.36 38.12 25.77
N LEU A 33 -5.42 38.88 24.68
CA LEU A 33 -6.43 38.93 23.64
C LEU A 33 -6.93 37.52 23.29
N THR A 34 -8.21 37.23 23.54
CA THR A 34 -8.86 36.01 23.06
C THR A 34 -8.98 36.04 21.54
N MET A 35 -8.13 35.27 20.85
CA MET A 35 -8.39 34.90 19.46
C MET A 35 -9.53 33.84 19.43
N PRO A 36 -10.44 33.86 18.44
CA PRO A 36 -11.48 32.85 18.33
C PRO A 36 -10.85 31.45 18.19
N SER A 37 -11.30 30.48 18.99
CA SER A 37 -10.78 29.11 19.01
C SER A 37 -10.73 28.41 17.65
N ALA A 38 -11.50 28.87 16.67
CA ALA A 38 -11.46 28.39 15.29
C ALA A 38 -10.16 28.74 14.54
N ILE A 39 -9.54 29.89 14.83
CA ILE A 39 -8.28 30.31 14.18
C ILE A 39 -7.10 29.52 14.75
N VAL A 40 -7.10 29.25 16.06
CA VAL A 40 -6.06 28.43 16.71
C VAL A 40 -6.14 26.97 16.24
N ALA A 41 -7.35 26.42 16.10
CA ALA A 41 -7.55 25.08 15.55
C ALA A 41 -7.12 24.99 14.08
N ALA A 42 -7.44 26.00 13.26
CA ALA A 42 -7.01 26.07 11.85
C ALA A 42 -5.48 26.28 11.70
N GLN A 43 -4.85 27.01 12.63
CA GLN A 43 -3.40 27.20 12.64
C GLN A 43 -2.66 25.94 13.13
N GLN A 44 -3.21 25.21 14.11
CA GLN A 44 -2.67 23.91 14.54
C GLN A 44 -2.84 22.83 13.48
N SER A 45 -3.98 22.80 12.76
CA SER A 45 -4.14 21.88 11.62
C SER A 45 -3.18 22.21 10.48
N ASN A 46 -2.97 23.49 10.16
CA ASN A 46 -1.99 23.89 9.13
C ASN A 46 -0.53 23.59 9.52
N GLN A 47 -0.18 23.68 10.82
CA GLN A 47 1.17 23.32 11.29
C GLN A 47 1.42 21.81 11.27
N LEU A 48 0.41 20.98 11.56
CA LEU A 48 0.50 19.52 11.43
C LEU A 48 0.47 19.06 9.96
N GLN A 49 -0.25 19.79 9.10
CA GLN A 49 -0.31 19.52 7.65
C GLN A 49 1.07 19.64 6.98
N HIS A 50 1.83 20.71 7.27
CA HIS A 50 3.17 20.88 6.71
C HIS A 50 4.19 19.86 7.24
N GLN A 51 4.05 19.40 8.50
CA GLN A 51 5.00 18.45 9.09
C GLN A 51 5.00 17.08 8.40
N GLY A 52 3.88 16.59 7.88
CA GLY A 52 3.81 15.29 7.21
C GLY A 52 4.48 15.28 5.84
N ASP A 53 4.23 16.31 5.02
CA ASP A 53 4.83 16.44 3.69
C ASP A 53 6.36 16.66 3.79
N ASP A 54 6.82 17.38 4.82
CA ASP A 54 8.25 17.64 5.05
C ASP A 54 9.02 16.35 5.39
N ILE A 55 8.46 15.45 6.22
CA ILE A 55 9.13 14.19 6.63
C ILE A 55 9.33 13.25 5.44
N ASN A 56 8.33 13.11 4.57
CA ASN A 56 8.44 12.25 3.39
C ASN A 56 9.50 12.76 2.41
N GLN A 57 9.48 14.07 2.12
CA GLN A 57 10.46 14.66 1.21
C GLN A 57 11.89 14.59 1.77
N GLU A 58 12.07 14.80 3.08
CA GLU A 58 13.36 14.66 3.76
C GLU A 58 13.96 13.25 3.64
N CYS A 59 13.11 12.23 3.52
CA CYS A 59 13.53 10.83 3.38
C CYS A 59 13.53 10.33 1.92
N GLY A 60 13.32 11.22 0.94
CA GLY A 60 13.37 10.88 -0.50
C GLY A 60 12.08 10.28 -1.06
N ILE A 61 10.96 10.38 -0.32
CA ILE A 61 9.62 9.96 -0.76
C ILE A 61 8.86 11.19 -1.24
N ARG A 62 8.45 11.16 -2.50
CA ARG A 62 7.74 12.26 -3.16
C ARG A 62 6.23 12.05 -3.06
N ASP A 63 5.56 12.86 -2.24
CA ASP A 63 4.10 12.89 -2.22
C ASP A 63 3.53 13.50 -3.51
N VAL A 64 2.61 12.76 -4.13
CA VAL A 64 1.92 13.13 -5.37
C VAL A 64 0.45 13.32 -5.05
N TRP A 65 -0.05 14.50 -5.37
CA TRP A 65 -1.43 14.94 -5.22
C TRP A 65 -1.95 15.43 -6.58
N ARG A 66 -3.22 15.81 -6.66
CA ARG A 66 -3.82 16.29 -7.91
C ARG A 66 -3.02 17.41 -8.59
N HIS A 67 -2.47 18.34 -7.81
CA HIS A 67 -1.83 19.55 -8.36
C HIS A 67 -0.44 19.32 -8.99
N ASN A 68 0.28 18.26 -8.59
CA ASN A 68 1.62 17.93 -9.12
C ASN A 68 1.65 16.63 -9.91
N LEU A 69 0.54 15.91 -10.05
CA LEU A 69 0.45 14.61 -10.72
C LEU A 69 1.14 14.58 -12.10
N GLU A 70 0.83 15.54 -12.98
CA GLU A 70 1.44 15.59 -14.32
C GLU A 70 2.95 15.84 -14.28
N GLU A 71 3.40 16.72 -13.38
CA GLU A 71 4.83 17.07 -13.22
C GLU A 71 5.63 15.84 -12.81
N GLU A 72 5.14 15.09 -11.81
CA GLU A 72 5.82 13.89 -11.34
C GLU A 72 5.83 12.79 -12.41
N PHE A 73 4.76 12.64 -13.20
CA PHE A 73 4.76 11.71 -14.32
C PHE A 73 5.77 12.05 -15.42
N VAL A 74 6.11 13.34 -15.63
CA VAL A 74 7.21 13.72 -16.54
C VAL A 74 8.56 13.20 -16.03
N LEU A 75 8.78 13.21 -14.71
CA LEU A 75 10.00 12.66 -14.10
C LEU A 75 10.02 11.13 -14.17
N ILE A 76 8.92 10.49 -13.78
CA ILE A 76 8.76 9.03 -13.78
C ILE A 76 9.02 8.43 -15.17
N ARG A 77 8.48 9.04 -16.24
CA ARG A 77 8.72 8.62 -17.63
C ARG A 77 10.20 8.63 -18.02
N LYS A 78 11.02 9.48 -17.40
CA LYS A 78 12.48 9.49 -17.61
C LYS A 78 13.15 8.41 -16.76
N ILE A 79 12.76 8.27 -15.51
CA ILE A 79 13.33 7.29 -14.56
C ILE A 79 13.17 5.86 -15.09
N VAL A 80 11.96 5.49 -15.52
CA VAL A 80 11.64 4.12 -15.93
C VAL A 80 12.47 3.61 -17.11
N THR A 81 13.06 4.51 -17.92
CA THR A 81 13.96 4.13 -19.02
C THR A 81 15.25 3.45 -18.57
N LYS A 82 15.68 3.70 -17.32
CA LYS A 82 16.90 3.13 -16.73
C LYS A 82 16.61 2.27 -15.51
N TYR A 83 15.59 2.61 -14.73
CA TYR A 83 15.21 1.96 -13.48
C TYR A 83 13.94 1.13 -13.72
N CYS A 84 14.11 -0.08 -14.27
CA CYS A 84 13.01 -0.93 -14.74
C CYS A 84 12.45 -1.91 -13.68
N TYR A 85 13.00 -1.92 -12.46
CA TYR A 85 12.40 -2.61 -11.33
C TYR A 85 11.48 -1.64 -10.58
N VAL A 86 10.19 -1.96 -10.53
CA VAL A 86 9.17 -1.13 -9.89
C VAL A 86 8.62 -1.86 -8.69
N ALA A 87 9.07 -1.49 -7.50
CA ALA A 87 8.48 -1.97 -6.25
C ALA A 87 7.22 -1.18 -5.91
N MET A 88 6.21 -1.89 -5.41
CA MET A 88 4.88 -1.34 -5.23
C MET A 88 4.21 -1.86 -3.97
N ASP A 89 3.40 -1.00 -3.36
CA ASP A 89 2.49 -1.32 -2.26
C ASP A 89 1.25 -0.39 -2.34
N THR A 90 0.11 -0.77 -1.75
CA THR A 90 -1.09 0.06 -1.71
C THR A 90 -1.69 0.15 -0.31
N GLU A 91 -2.33 1.29 -0.02
CA GLU A 91 -3.17 1.43 1.17
C GLU A 91 -4.63 1.61 0.76
N PHE A 92 -5.52 0.91 1.46
CA PHE A 92 -6.95 0.85 1.15
C PHE A 92 -7.77 0.56 2.42
N PRO A 93 -9.09 0.79 2.42
CA PRO A 93 -9.89 0.82 3.65
C PRO A 93 -10.30 -0.59 4.15
N GLY A 94 -9.41 -1.57 4.00
CA GLY A 94 -9.57 -2.92 4.52
C GLY A 94 -10.58 -3.79 3.76
N VAL A 95 -11.34 -4.57 4.51
CA VAL A 95 -12.28 -5.59 4.01
C VAL A 95 -13.60 -5.42 4.76
N VAL A 96 -14.68 -5.16 4.03
CA VAL A 96 -16.03 -4.88 4.60
C VAL A 96 -17.05 -5.97 4.26
N ALA A 97 -16.78 -6.80 3.26
CA ALA A 97 -17.69 -7.81 2.78
C ALA A 97 -17.05 -9.20 2.72
N ARG A 98 -17.89 -10.24 2.85
CA ARG A 98 -17.51 -11.64 2.59
C ARG A 98 -18.44 -12.19 1.52
N PRO A 99 -17.91 -12.87 0.49
CA PRO A 99 -18.74 -13.48 -0.53
C PRO A 99 -19.56 -14.62 0.08
N ILE A 100 -20.83 -14.72 -0.32
CA ILE A 100 -21.75 -15.78 0.11
C ILE A 100 -21.92 -16.75 -1.07
N GLY A 101 -21.71 -18.04 -0.83
CA GLY A 101 -21.88 -19.08 -1.85
C GLY A 101 -21.05 -20.32 -1.58
N GLU A 102 -21.09 -21.25 -2.54
CA GLU A 102 -20.17 -22.39 -2.60
C GLU A 102 -18.97 -22.02 -3.48
N PHE A 103 -17.77 -22.43 -3.06
CA PHE A 103 -16.51 -22.11 -3.74
C PHE A 103 -15.81 -23.38 -4.16
N ARG A 104 -15.15 -23.34 -5.34
CA ARG A 104 -14.50 -24.52 -5.93
C ARG A 104 -13.25 -24.92 -5.16
N SER A 105 -12.58 -23.97 -4.51
CA SER A 105 -11.38 -24.18 -3.71
C SER A 105 -11.15 -23.06 -2.71
N THR A 106 -10.16 -23.21 -1.82
CA THR A 106 -9.71 -22.12 -0.95
C THR A 106 -9.16 -20.93 -1.74
N SER A 107 -8.49 -21.18 -2.87
CA SER A 107 -7.99 -20.10 -3.74
C SER A 107 -9.12 -19.32 -4.38
N ASP A 108 -10.12 -20.03 -4.90
CA ASP A 108 -11.31 -19.42 -5.48
C ASP A 108 -12.05 -18.57 -4.43
N TYR A 109 -12.21 -19.08 -3.21
CA TYR A 109 -12.75 -18.28 -2.11
C TYR A 109 -11.93 -17.00 -1.83
N GLN A 110 -10.60 -17.11 -1.81
CA GLN A 110 -9.71 -15.97 -1.59
C GLN A 110 -9.80 -14.95 -2.71
N TYR A 111 -9.88 -15.40 -3.97
CA TYR A 111 -10.09 -14.54 -5.12
C TYR A 111 -11.45 -13.84 -5.05
N GLN A 112 -12.54 -14.56 -4.76
CA GLN A 112 -13.87 -13.94 -4.63
C GLN A 112 -13.94 -12.95 -3.45
N LEU A 113 -13.20 -13.21 -2.37
CA LEU A 113 -13.09 -12.28 -1.25
C LEU A 113 -12.36 -11.00 -1.66
N LEU A 114 -11.26 -11.12 -2.39
CA LEU A 114 -10.53 -9.99 -2.97
C LEU A 114 -11.43 -9.21 -3.91
N ARG A 115 -11.98 -9.87 -4.94
CA ARG A 115 -12.84 -9.28 -5.97
C ARG A 115 -13.96 -8.45 -5.38
N CYS A 116 -14.74 -9.06 -4.48
CA CYS A 116 -15.87 -8.39 -3.86
C CYS A 116 -15.47 -7.08 -3.17
N ASN A 117 -14.38 -7.08 -2.41
CA ASN A 117 -13.95 -5.90 -1.66
C ASN A 117 -13.27 -4.86 -2.54
N VAL A 118 -12.42 -5.27 -3.49
CA VAL A 118 -11.78 -4.35 -4.43
C VAL A 118 -12.83 -3.63 -5.28
N ASP A 119 -13.86 -4.32 -5.76
CA ASP A 119 -14.94 -3.69 -6.54
C ASP A 119 -15.73 -2.67 -5.70
N LEU A 120 -16.00 -2.98 -4.43
CA LEU A 120 -16.77 -2.14 -3.50
C LEU A 120 -16.01 -0.90 -2.99
N LEU A 121 -14.70 -1.05 -2.75
CA LEU A 121 -13.89 -0.07 -2.03
C LEU A 121 -13.03 0.77 -2.97
N LYS A 122 -12.54 1.91 -2.47
CA LYS A 122 -11.64 2.81 -3.19
C LYS A 122 -10.22 2.71 -2.62
N ILE A 123 -9.23 2.78 -3.50
CA ILE A 123 -7.82 2.91 -3.14
C ILE A 123 -7.57 4.26 -2.44
N ILE A 124 -6.65 4.30 -1.47
CA ILE A 124 -6.29 5.52 -0.73
C ILE A 124 -4.88 5.98 -1.13
N GLN A 125 -3.90 5.07 -1.14
CA GLN A 125 -2.55 5.36 -1.62
C GLN A 125 -1.99 4.25 -2.52
N LEU A 126 -1.06 4.64 -3.38
CA LEU A 126 -0.15 3.76 -4.11
C LEU A 126 1.27 4.28 -3.94
N GLY A 127 2.20 3.39 -3.59
CA GLY A 127 3.63 3.69 -3.58
C GLY A 127 4.31 3.01 -4.75
N LEU A 128 5.13 3.75 -5.49
CA LEU A 128 5.99 3.20 -6.53
C LEU A 128 7.44 3.59 -6.26
N THR A 129 8.31 2.59 -6.12
CA THR A 129 9.76 2.78 -5.98
C THR A 129 10.50 2.21 -7.19
N PHE A 130 11.35 3.03 -7.80
CA PHE A 130 12.08 2.68 -9.02
C PHE A 130 13.55 2.33 -8.71
N MET A 131 13.98 1.15 -9.17
CA MET A 131 15.33 0.62 -8.99
C MET A 131 15.89 0.06 -10.30
N ASP A 132 17.21 -0.02 -10.40
CA ASP A 132 17.90 -0.68 -11.51
C ASP A 132 18.14 -2.17 -11.22
N GLU A 133 18.82 -2.88 -12.13
CA GLU A 133 19.08 -4.32 -12.04
C GLU A 133 19.90 -4.70 -10.80
N ASP A 134 20.68 -3.77 -10.26
CA ASP A 134 21.55 -3.97 -9.10
C ASP A 134 20.86 -3.51 -7.80
N GLY A 135 19.63 -3.00 -7.88
CA GLY A 135 18.87 -2.50 -6.73
C GLY A 135 19.20 -1.08 -6.32
N ASN A 136 19.93 -0.32 -7.15
CA ASN A 136 20.18 1.09 -6.88
C ASN A 136 18.95 1.91 -7.25
N THR A 137 18.65 2.92 -6.44
CA THR A 137 17.54 3.85 -6.65
C THR A 137 17.92 4.99 -7.59
N ALA A 138 16.92 5.63 -8.20
CA ALA A 138 17.11 6.83 -9.01
C ALA A 138 17.67 8.00 -8.16
N PRO A 139 18.52 8.87 -8.73
CA PRO A 139 19.01 10.05 -8.03
C PRO A 139 17.85 11.02 -7.74
N GLU A 140 17.93 11.74 -6.62
CA GLU A 140 16.91 12.65 -6.08
C GLU A 140 15.69 11.92 -5.49
N PHE A 141 14.66 11.66 -6.31
CA PHE A 141 13.43 10.97 -5.89
C PHE A 141 13.31 9.64 -6.63
N SER A 142 13.31 8.55 -5.87
CA SER A 142 13.09 7.20 -6.39
C SER A 142 11.75 6.61 -6.01
N THR A 143 11.08 7.20 -5.02
CA THR A 143 9.83 6.69 -4.46
C THR A 143 8.76 7.76 -4.56
N PHE A 144 7.63 7.40 -5.17
CA PHE A 144 6.48 8.28 -5.38
C PHE A 144 5.28 7.70 -4.63
N GLN A 145 4.66 8.53 -3.80
CA GLN A 145 3.47 8.19 -3.03
C GLN A 145 2.27 8.93 -3.61
N PHE A 146 1.44 8.22 -4.37
CA PHE A 146 0.22 8.78 -4.95
C PHE A 146 -0.89 8.74 -3.94
N ASN A 147 -1.46 9.91 -3.66
CA ASN A 147 -2.54 10.10 -2.70
C ASN A 147 -3.87 10.30 -3.44
N PHE A 148 -4.73 9.29 -3.41
CA PHE A 148 -6.00 9.30 -4.17
C PHE A 148 -7.13 9.98 -3.43
N LYS A 149 -8.11 10.47 -4.19
CA LYS A 149 -9.31 11.09 -3.64
C LYS A 149 -10.14 10.07 -2.85
N PHE A 150 -10.40 10.39 -1.58
CA PHE A 150 -11.17 9.54 -0.67
C PHE A 150 -11.94 10.39 0.35
N SER A 151 -13.21 10.08 0.61
CA SER A 151 -14.05 10.77 1.60
C SER A 151 -14.56 9.80 2.65
N LEU A 152 -14.31 10.10 3.93
CA LEU A 152 -14.89 9.37 5.06
C LEU A 152 -16.41 9.59 5.20
N THR A 153 -16.98 10.56 4.47
CA THR A 153 -18.42 10.82 4.50
C THR A 153 -19.14 9.97 3.46
N ASP A 154 -18.56 9.84 2.26
CA ASP A 154 -19.23 9.26 1.10
C ASP A 154 -18.79 7.82 0.81
N ASP A 155 -17.56 7.44 1.16
CA ASP A 155 -16.97 6.16 0.78
C ASP A 155 -17.11 5.10 1.87
N MET A 156 -17.22 3.83 1.44
CA MET A 156 -17.26 2.68 2.35
C MET A 156 -15.86 2.36 2.89
N TYR A 157 -15.79 1.94 4.15
CA TYR A 157 -14.54 1.53 4.79
C TYR A 157 -14.76 0.63 6.00
N ALA A 158 -13.70 -0.10 6.39
CA ALA A 158 -13.61 -0.75 7.69
C ALA A 158 -13.02 0.22 8.73
N GLN A 159 -13.70 0.39 9.87
CA GLN A 159 -13.30 1.37 10.89
C GLN A 159 -11.87 1.12 11.40
N ASP A 160 -11.53 -0.13 11.72
CA ASP A 160 -10.20 -0.50 12.22
C ASP A 160 -9.07 -0.12 11.23
N SER A 161 -9.34 -0.20 9.93
CA SER A 161 -8.39 0.18 8.88
C SER A 161 -8.20 1.70 8.82
N ILE A 162 -9.29 2.48 8.92
CA ILE A 162 -9.19 3.94 8.97
C ILE A 162 -8.43 4.40 10.20
N ASP A 163 -8.71 3.82 11.36
CA ASP A 163 -8.02 4.17 12.61
C ASP A 163 -6.51 3.86 12.50
N LEU A 164 -6.14 2.71 11.94
CA LEU A 164 -4.75 2.35 11.70
C LEU A 164 -4.07 3.33 10.74
N LEU A 165 -4.71 3.67 9.62
CA LEU A 165 -4.16 4.60 8.63
C LEU A 165 -4.01 6.02 9.19
N GLN A 166 -4.99 6.50 9.96
CA GLN A 166 -4.89 7.78 10.66
C GLN A 166 -3.71 7.80 11.64
N ASN A 167 -3.55 6.74 12.43
CA ASN A 167 -2.41 6.60 13.35
C ASN A 167 -1.06 6.50 12.62
N SER A 168 -1.07 6.07 11.35
CA SER A 168 0.10 5.98 10.48
C SER A 168 0.39 7.28 9.73
N GLY A 169 -0.41 8.32 9.95
CA GLY A 169 -0.19 9.67 9.43
C GLY A 169 -1.00 10.03 8.17
N ILE A 170 -1.95 9.18 7.74
CA ILE A 170 -2.81 9.48 6.59
C ILE A 170 -3.76 10.65 6.90
N GLN A 171 -3.69 11.69 6.07
CA GLN A 171 -4.46 12.93 6.24
C GLN A 171 -5.75 12.87 5.41
N PHE A 172 -6.78 12.16 5.87
CA PHE A 172 -8.02 11.94 5.11
C PHE A 172 -8.70 13.21 4.59
N LYS A 173 -8.65 14.33 5.34
CA LYS A 173 -9.19 15.60 4.86
C LYS A 173 -8.47 16.10 3.59
N LYS A 174 -7.15 15.91 3.52
CA LYS A 174 -6.34 16.29 2.36
C LYS A 174 -6.61 15.35 1.17
N HIS A 175 -6.84 14.06 1.41
CA HIS A 175 -7.32 13.13 0.38
C HIS A 175 -8.66 13.58 -0.21
N GLU A 176 -9.60 14.03 0.62
CA GLU A 176 -10.91 14.50 0.15
C GLU A 176 -10.81 15.77 -0.73
N GLU A 177 -9.97 16.73 -0.32
CA GLU A 177 -9.84 18.05 -0.96
C GLU A 177 -8.90 18.04 -2.19
N ASP A 178 -7.76 17.36 -2.08
CA ASP A 178 -6.61 17.43 -3.01
C ASP A 178 -6.16 16.08 -3.59
N GLY A 179 -6.86 14.99 -3.24
CA GLY A 179 -6.54 13.66 -3.74
C GLY A 179 -6.69 13.54 -5.27
N ILE A 180 -5.87 12.67 -5.83
CA ILE A 180 -5.82 12.35 -7.26
C ILE A 180 -7.11 11.63 -7.68
N ASP A 181 -7.67 12.02 -8.82
CA ASP A 181 -8.69 11.21 -9.48
C ASP A 181 -8.06 9.93 -10.04
N PRO A 182 -8.52 8.72 -9.65
CA PRO A 182 -7.98 7.47 -10.15
C PRO A 182 -7.96 7.35 -11.68
N ILE A 183 -8.90 7.99 -12.39
CA ILE A 183 -8.99 7.92 -13.85
C ILE A 183 -7.90 8.79 -14.50
N GLU A 184 -7.64 9.99 -13.97
CA GLU A 184 -6.54 10.85 -14.43
C GLU A 184 -5.19 10.15 -14.20
N PHE A 185 -5.02 9.48 -13.07
CA PHE A 185 -3.84 8.65 -12.81
C PHE A 185 -3.71 7.50 -13.82
N ALA A 186 -4.79 6.78 -14.09
CA ALA A 186 -4.80 5.65 -15.01
C ALA A 186 -4.37 6.07 -16.43
N GLU A 187 -4.87 7.21 -16.93
CA GLU A 187 -4.49 7.77 -18.24
C GLU A 187 -2.97 8.03 -18.34
N LEU A 188 -2.40 8.64 -17.30
CA LEU A 188 -0.97 8.94 -17.26
C LEU A 188 -0.12 7.68 -17.12
N LEU A 189 -0.55 6.72 -16.28
CA LEU A 189 0.15 5.45 -16.08
C LEU A 189 0.13 4.60 -17.36
N MET A 190 -0.99 4.53 -18.06
CA MET A 190 -1.17 3.76 -19.29
C MET A 190 -0.13 4.14 -20.36
N THR A 191 0.21 5.42 -20.46
CA THR A 191 1.16 5.96 -21.46
C THR A 191 2.55 6.26 -20.88
N SER A 192 2.84 5.80 -19.66
CA SER A 192 4.09 6.10 -18.95
C SER A 192 5.27 5.20 -19.35
N GLY A 193 5.00 4.02 -19.90
CA GLY A 193 6.01 2.97 -20.09
C GLY A 193 6.26 2.10 -18.85
N ILE A 194 5.38 2.14 -17.83
CA ILE A 194 5.48 1.31 -16.62
C ILE A 194 4.63 0.03 -16.74
N VAL A 195 3.43 0.13 -17.33
CA VAL A 195 2.53 -1.00 -17.58
C VAL A 195 2.55 -1.40 -19.04
N LEU A 196 2.15 -2.63 -19.36
CA LEU A 196 2.14 -3.20 -20.72
C LEU A 196 3.54 -3.36 -21.35
N MET A 197 4.59 -3.36 -20.53
CA MET A 197 5.99 -3.37 -20.98
C MET A 197 6.73 -4.62 -20.46
N ASP A 198 7.25 -5.44 -21.38
CA ASP A 198 7.96 -6.69 -21.04
C ASP A 198 9.26 -6.48 -20.26
N ASN A 199 9.89 -5.31 -20.43
CA ASN A 199 11.15 -4.98 -19.75
C ASN A 199 10.96 -4.52 -18.29
N ILE A 200 9.72 -4.27 -17.85
CA ILE A 200 9.41 -3.83 -16.49
C ILE A 200 9.19 -5.04 -15.59
N LYS A 201 9.85 -5.02 -14.42
CA LYS A 201 9.78 -6.07 -13.42
C LYS A 201 9.13 -5.50 -12.16
N TRP A 202 7.92 -5.95 -11.86
CA TRP A 202 7.17 -5.51 -10.70
C TRP A 202 7.59 -6.30 -9.46
N LEU A 203 7.86 -5.59 -8.37
CA LEU A 203 8.20 -6.17 -7.07
C LEU A 203 7.09 -5.82 -6.08
N SER A 204 6.63 -6.80 -5.31
CA SER A 204 5.50 -6.60 -4.41
C SER A 204 5.60 -7.50 -3.19
N PHE A 205 4.72 -7.33 -2.21
CA PHE A 205 4.67 -8.20 -1.03
C PHE A 205 3.23 -8.55 -0.67
N HIS A 206 2.86 -9.84 -0.81
CA HIS A 206 1.51 -10.32 -0.48
C HIS A 206 0.40 -9.60 -1.26
N SER A 207 0.60 -9.49 -2.57
CA SER A 207 0.06 -8.36 -3.33
C SER A 207 -1.19 -8.64 -4.13
N GLY A 208 -2.02 -9.59 -3.67
CA GLY A 208 -3.29 -9.90 -4.33
C GLY A 208 -4.17 -8.65 -4.46
N TYR A 209 -4.44 -8.00 -3.34
CA TYR A 209 -5.27 -6.79 -3.30
C TYR A 209 -4.65 -5.63 -4.07
N ASP A 210 -3.32 -5.42 -3.95
CA ASP A 210 -2.63 -4.31 -4.61
C ASP A 210 -2.80 -4.36 -6.14
N PHE A 211 -2.54 -5.52 -6.74
CA PHE A 211 -2.76 -5.72 -8.17
C PHE A 211 -4.25 -5.72 -8.55
N GLY A 212 -5.12 -6.15 -7.64
CA GLY A 212 -6.57 -5.98 -7.80
C GLY A 212 -6.97 -4.52 -7.96
N TYR A 213 -6.51 -3.64 -7.07
CA TYR A 213 -6.80 -2.21 -7.16
C TYR A 213 -6.18 -1.58 -8.42
N LEU A 214 -4.92 -1.90 -8.73
CA LEU A 214 -4.27 -1.37 -9.94
C LEU A 214 -5.01 -1.81 -11.21
N LEU A 215 -5.42 -3.08 -11.33
CA LEU A 215 -6.21 -3.54 -12.48
C LEU A 215 -7.58 -2.87 -12.55
N LYS A 216 -8.28 -2.71 -11.42
CA LYS A 216 -9.55 -1.98 -11.37
C LYS A 216 -9.37 -0.54 -11.88
N VAL A 217 -8.33 0.16 -11.41
CA VAL A 217 -8.03 1.54 -11.80
C VAL A 217 -7.69 1.63 -13.29
N LEU A 218 -6.84 0.72 -13.79
CA LEU A 218 -6.37 0.75 -15.18
C LEU A 218 -7.44 0.35 -16.19
N THR A 219 -8.36 -0.53 -15.79
CA THR A 219 -9.44 -1.01 -16.68
C THR A 219 -10.70 -0.15 -16.57
N ASP A 220 -10.86 0.60 -15.48
CA ASP A 220 -12.11 1.27 -15.10
C ASP A 220 -13.31 0.31 -15.15
N GLN A 221 -13.08 -0.95 -14.78
CA GLN A 221 -14.09 -1.99 -14.70
C GLN A 221 -13.98 -2.75 -13.38
N ASN A 222 -15.07 -3.41 -12.98
CA ASN A 222 -15.00 -4.43 -11.94
C ASN A 222 -14.05 -5.55 -12.36
N LEU A 223 -13.41 -6.18 -11.38
CA LEU A 223 -12.51 -7.30 -11.63
C LEU A 223 -13.26 -8.50 -12.25
N PRO A 224 -12.58 -9.31 -13.09
CA PRO A 224 -13.18 -10.47 -13.74
C PRO A 224 -13.89 -11.43 -12.77
N SER A 225 -14.93 -12.14 -13.21
CA SER A 225 -15.63 -13.05 -12.29
C SER A 225 -14.78 -14.26 -11.89
N ASP A 226 -13.93 -14.72 -12.81
CA ASP A 226 -13.14 -15.93 -12.67
C ASP A 226 -11.65 -15.59 -12.43
N GLU A 227 -11.02 -16.33 -11.50
CA GLU A 227 -9.61 -16.13 -11.11
C GLU A 227 -8.66 -16.26 -12.31
N SER A 228 -8.95 -17.17 -13.25
CA SER A 228 -8.14 -17.36 -14.46
C SER A 228 -8.16 -16.14 -15.37
N GLU A 229 -9.33 -15.55 -15.60
CA GLU A 229 -9.48 -14.34 -16.44
C GLU A 229 -8.78 -13.15 -15.80
N PHE A 230 -8.81 -13.04 -14.47
CA PHE A 230 -8.01 -12.06 -13.73
C PHE A 230 -6.53 -12.21 -13.99
N PHE A 231 -5.99 -13.43 -13.92
CA PHE A 231 -4.56 -13.66 -14.19
C PHE A 231 -4.19 -13.47 -15.67
N GLU A 232 -5.08 -13.78 -16.61
CA GLU A 232 -4.87 -13.48 -18.03
C GLU A 232 -4.73 -11.96 -18.25
N LEU A 233 -5.65 -11.18 -17.68
CA LEU A 233 -5.61 -9.73 -17.76
C LEU A 233 -4.41 -9.14 -17.03
N LEU A 234 -4.10 -9.65 -15.83
CA LEU A 234 -2.95 -9.23 -15.03
C LEU A 234 -1.64 -9.36 -15.82
N ARG A 235 -1.43 -10.47 -16.53
CA ARG A 235 -0.22 -10.70 -17.33
C ARG A 235 -0.07 -9.73 -18.49
N ILE A 236 -1.17 -9.21 -19.03
CA ILE A 236 -1.11 -8.21 -20.10
C ILE A 236 -0.53 -6.91 -19.54
N TYR A 237 -1.08 -6.42 -18.42
CA TYR A 237 -0.66 -5.16 -17.80
C TYR A 237 0.70 -5.26 -17.10
N PHE A 238 1.00 -6.41 -16.51
CA PHE A 238 2.15 -6.66 -15.64
C PHE A 238 2.84 -7.97 -16.04
N PRO A 239 3.63 -7.98 -17.14
CA PRO A 239 4.19 -9.22 -17.68
C PRO A 239 5.10 -9.98 -16.72
N THR A 240 5.84 -9.25 -15.89
CA THR A 240 6.76 -9.83 -14.88
C THR A 240 6.44 -9.29 -13.50
N ILE A 241 6.04 -10.18 -12.58
CA ILE A 241 5.75 -9.86 -11.17
C ILE A 241 6.52 -10.82 -10.28
N TYR A 242 7.20 -10.28 -9.26
CA TYR A 242 7.78 -11.04 -8.16
C TYR A 242 7.14 -10.63 -6.83
N ASP A 243 6.25 -11.48 -6.32
CA ASP A 243 5.72 -11.33 -4.96
C ASP A 243 6.74 -11.89 -3.96
N VAL A 244 7.40 -11.00 -3.22
CA VAL A 244 8.42 -11.33 -2.20
C VAL A 244 7.88 -12.35 -1.21
N LYS A 245 6.60 -12.23 -0.80
CA LYS A 245 5.96 -13.18 0.12
C LYS A 245 5.86 -14.59 -0.47
N TYR A 246 5.65 -14.69 -1.79
CA TYR A 246 5.68 -15.96 -2.50
C TYR A 246 7.11 -16.53 -2.57
N LEU A 247 8.10 -15.71 -2.95
CA LEU A 247 9.51 -16.10 -3.03
C LEU A 247 10.04 -16.63 -1.67
N MET A 248 9.62 -16.01 -0.57
CA MET A 248 9.96 -16.42 0.80
C MET A 248 9.63 -17.90 1.09
N LYS A 249 8.68 -18.52 0.39
CA LYS A 249 8.39 -19.97 0.55
C LYS A 249 9.60 -20.86 0.22
N SER A 250 10.52 -20.35 -0.62
CA SER A 250 11.77 -21.03 -0.97
C SER A 250 12.96 -20.62 -0.08
N CYS A 251 12.78 -19.64 0.82
CA CYS A 251 13.81 -19.14 1.71
C CYS A 251 13.68 -19.80 3.09
N LYS A 252 14.72 -20.51 3.53
CA LYS A 252 14.70 -21.10 4.88
C LYS A 252 14.71 -19.99 5.92
N ASN A 253 13.84 -20.12 6.92
CA ASN A 253 13.73 -19.25 8.09
C ASN A 253 13.23 -17.81 7.84
N LEU A 254 12.81 -17.45 6.63
CA LEU A 254 12.21 -16.14 6.37
C LEU A 254 10.68 -16.23 6.47
N LYS A 255 10.08 -15.58 7.46
CA LYS A 255 8.63 -15.64 7.74
C LYS A 255 8.13 -14.30 8.27
N GLY A 256 6.81 -14.10 8.26
CA GLY A 256 6.21 -12.92 8.87
C GLY A 256 5.81 -11.83 7.89
N GLY A 257 5.27 -10.72 8.38
CA GLY A 257 4.90 -9.52 7.60
C GLY A 257 6.11 -8.78 7.05
N LEU A 258 5.89 -7.77 6.20
CA LEU A 258 6.96 -7.02 5.52
C LEU A 258 7.98 -6.44 6.52
N GLN A 259 7.49 -5.85 7.62
CA GLN A 259 8.34 -5.30 8.68
C GLN A 259 9.19 -6.38 9.38
N GLU A 260 8.59 -7.52 9.72
CA GLU A 260 9.31 -8.64 10.35
C GLU A 260 10.38 -9.23 9.41
N VAL A 261 10.10 -9.26 8.11
CA VAL A 261 11.04 -9.69 7.08
C VAL A 261 12.19 -8.72 6.93
N ALA A 262 11.91 -7.41 6.92
CA ALA A 262 12.95 -6.38 6.90
C ALA A 262 13.91 -6.51 8.09
N GLU A 263 13.38 -6.74 9.30
CA GLU A 263 14.18 -6.97 10.50
C GLU A 263 15.06 -8.22 10.40
N GLN A 264 14.53 -9.33 9.86
CA GLN A 264 15.29 -10.56 9.62
C GLN A 264 16.40 -10.40 8.58
N LEU A 265 16.23 -9.47 7.63
CA LEU A 265 17.20 -9.16 6.58
C LEU A 265 18.15 -8.00 6.96
N ASP A 266 18.04 -7.48 8.18
CA ASP A 266 18.79 -6.31 8.67
C ASP A 266 18.62 -5.06 7.79
N ILE A 267 17.38 -4.83 7.35
CA ILE A 267 16.99 -3.70 6.51
C ILE A 267 16.32 -2.63 7.37
N ARG A 268 16.86 -1.41 7.30
CA ARG A 268 16.26 -0.25 7.97
C ARG A 268 15.21 0.40 7.07
N ARG A 269 13.99 0.54 7.58
CA ARG A 269 12.91 1.32 6.94
C ARG A 269 13.27 2.81 6.82
N ILE A 270 12.86 3.39 5.71
CA ILE A 270 12.93 4.82 5.41
C ILE A 270 11.50 5.30 5.15
N GLY A 271 11.09 6.36 5.85
CA GLY A 271 9.71 6.87 5.82
C GLY A 271 8.77 6.22 6.85
N PRO A 272 7.52 6.70 6.92
CA PRO A 272 6.52 6.22 7.88
C PRO A 272 6.07 4.79 7.57
N GLN A 273 5.86 3.96 8.58
CA GLN A 273 5.30 2.61 8.39
C GLN A 273 3.80 2.70 8.09
N HIS A 274 3.25 1.79 7.27
CA HIS A 274 1.84 1.78 6.85
C HIS A 274 1.47 3.03 6.03
N GLN A 275 2.38 3.36 5.12
CA GLN A 275 2.15 4.30 4.04
C GLN A 275 2.82 3.73 2.79
N ALA A 276 2.06 3.75 1.69
CA ALA A 276 2.40 2.97 0.51
C ALA A 276 3.79 3.31 -0.06
N GLY A 277 4.22 4.58 0.00
CA GLY A 277 5.54 5.00 -0.45
C GLY A 277 6.67 4.27 0.29
N SER A 278 6.69 4.39 1.62
CA SER A 278 7.69 3.75 2.49
C SER A 278 7.63 2.21 2.42
N ASP A 279 6.44 1.64 2.34
CA ASP A 279 6.26 0.19 2.21
C ASP A 279 6.70 -0.33 0.83
N SER A 280 6.49 0.43 -0.25
CA SER A 280 7.02 0.09 -1.58
C SER A 280 8.56 0.12 -1.61
N LEU A 281 9.18 1.09 -0.93
CA LEU A 281 10.64 1.19 -0.82
C LEU A 281 11.20 0.01 -0.02
N LEU A 282 10.60 -0.30 1.12
CA LEU A 282 11.00 -1.44 1.95
C LEU A 282 10.84 -2.77 1.21
N THR A 283 9.77 -2.91 0.42
CA THR A 283 9.54 -4.08 -0.45
C THR A 283 10.65 -4.23 -1.48
N GLY A 284 11.07 -3.14 -2.12
CA GLY A 284 12.20 -3.13 -3.04
C GLY A 284 13.51 -3.57 -2.39
N MET A 285 13.84 -2.96 -1.25
CA MET A 285 15.04 -3.32 -0.48
C MET A 285 15.01 -4.79 -0.05
N ALA A 286 13.86 -5.28 0.43
CA ALA A 286 13.68 -6.67 0.83
C ALA A 286 13.87 -7.64 -0.35
N PHE A 287 13.33 -7.31 -1.53
CA PHE A 287 13.54 -8.12 -2.73
C PHE A 287 15.02 -8.26 -3.08
N PHE A 288 15.75 -7.14 -3.23
CA PHE A 288 17.15 -7.19 -3.66
C PHE A 288 18.04 -7.87 -2.61
N LYS A 289 17.79 -7.63 -1.32
CA LYS A 289 18.53 -8.30 -0.24
C LYS A 289 18.26 -9.81 -0.20
N MET A 290 16.99 -10.20 -0.40
CA MET A 290 16.61 -11.60 -0.47
C MET A 290 17.20 -12.28 -1.71
N ARG A 291 17.22 -11.60 -2.87
CA ARG A 291 17.82 -12.08 -4.12
C ARG A 291 19.31 -12.40 -3.94
N GLU A 292 20.06 -11.48 -3.33
CA GLU A 292 21.48 -11.67 -2.98
C GLU A 292 21.66 -12.90 -2.07
N MET A 293 20.90 -12.98 -0.97
CA MET A 293 21.14 -13.97 0.09
C MET A 293 20.67 -15.39 -0.22
N PHE A 294 19.59 -15.55 -0.98
CA PHE A 294 18.90 -16.84 -1.14
C PHE A 294 18.82 -17.33 -2.58
N PHE A 295 19.14 -16.48 -3.56
CA PHE A 295 18.93 -16.77 -4.98
C PHE A 295 20.17 -16.54 -5.84
N GLU A 296 21.36 -16.31 -5.24
CA GLU A 296 22.61 -16.14 -5.98
C GLU A 296 22.51 -15.04 -7.07
N ASP A 297 21.83 -13.93 -6.73
CA ASP A 297 21.53 -12.80 -7.62
C ASP A 297 20.67 -13.12 -8.86
N ASN A 298 20.05 -14.31 -8.92
CA ASN A 298 19.27 -14.75 -10.07
C ASN A 298 17.92 -15.37 -9.68
N ILE A 299 16.82 -14.80 -10.17
CA ILE A 299 15.47 -15.32 -9.94
C ILE A 299 15.01 -16.12 -11.16
N ASP A 300 14.60 -17.37 -10.93
CA ASP A 300 14.02 -18.22 -11.97
C ASP A 300 12.62 -17.72 -12.36
N ASN A 301 12.51 -17.07 -13.51
CA ASN A 301 11.27 -16.52 -14.02
C ASN A 301 10.17 -17.58 -14.17
N ASP A 302 10.49 -18.78 -14.69
CA ASP A 302 9.49 -19.81 -14.98
C ASP A 302 8.82 -20.32 -13.70
N LYS A 303 9.57 -20.27 -12.60
CA LYS A 303 9.13 -20.72 -11.28
C LYS A 303 8.43 -19.63 -10.46
N TYR A 304 8.89 -18.39 -10.54
CA TYR A 304 8.47 -17.35 -9.59
C TYR A 304 7.64 -16.22 -10.23
N SER A 305 7.83 -15.93 -11.52
CA SER A 305 7.14 -14.81 -12.16
C SER A 305 5.63 -15.03 -12.21
N GLY A 306 4.86 -13.99 -11.92
CA GLY A 306 3.39 -13.97 -12.05
C GLY A 306 2.63 -14.68 -10.92
N HIS A 307 3.31 -15.23 -9.92
CA HIS A 307 2.68 -15.89 -8.78
C HIS A 307 2.40 -14.90 -7.65
N LEU A 308 1.13 -14.68 -7.32
CA LEU A 308 0.71 -13.85 -6.18
C LEU A 308 0.47 -14.72 -4.94
N PHE A 309 0.94 -14.29 -3.78
CA PHE A 309 0.75 -15.07 -2.56
C PHE A 309 -0.75 -15.20 -2.22
N GLY A 310 -1.19 -16.44 -1.98
CA GLY A 310 -2.55 -16.75 -1.59
C GLY A 310 -3.50 -17.01 -2.76
N LEU A 311 -3.14 -16.62 -3.99
CA LEU A 311 -3.91 -16.91 -5.19
C LEU A 311 -3.25 -18.04 -5.99
N SER A 312 -4.04 -18.73 -6.81
CA SER A 312 -3.57 -19.89 -7.57
C SER A 312 -3.30 -19.48 -9.01
N PHE A 313 -2.03 -19.62 -9.38
CA PHE A 313 -1.61 -19.56 -10.77
C PHE A 313 -1.58 -20.99 -11.32
N ASN A 314 -2.64 -21.43 -11.98
CA ASN A 314 -2.62 -22.73 -12.67
C ASN A 314 -1.89 -22.55 -14.02
N GLN A 315 -0.66 -23.07 -14.14
CA GLN A 315 0.09 -23.13 -15.41
C GLN A 315 -0.41 -24.23 -16.37
N ASN A 316 -1.42 -25.02 -15.99
CA ASN A 316 -1.76 -26.27 -16.69
C ASN A 316 -2.54 -26.12 -18.01
N ASP A 317 -2.95 -24.92 -18.43
CA ASP A 317 -3.74 -24.75 -19.67
C ASP A 317 -2.89 -24.49 -20.94
N ARG A 318 -1.56 -24.62 -20.88
CA ARG A 318 -0.68 -24.50 -22.07
C ARG A 318 -0.33 -25.82 -22.78
N VAL A 319 -1.02 -26.92 -22.49
CA VAL A 319 -0.80 -28.19 -23.21
C VAL A 319 -2.11 -28.87 -23.63
N VAL A 320 -2.98 -28.20 -24.40
CA VAL A 320 -3.86 -28.91 -25.36
C VAL A 320 -4.25 -27.95 -26.50
N SER A 321 -3.53 -28.01 -27.62
CA SER A 321 -4.03 -27.91 -29.02
C SER A 321 -2.90 -27.53 -29.98
N ALA A 322 -2.03 -28.51 -30.23
CA ALA A 322 -1.27 -28.60 -31.46
C ALA A 322 -1.29 -30.07 -31.89
N GLU A 323 -2.39 -30.46 -32.55
CA GLU A 323 -2.41 -31.54 -33.55
C GLU A 323 -3.10 -31.01 -34.81
#